data_AF-A0AA38MHN5-F1
#
_entry.id   AF-A0AA38MHN5-F1
#
_cell.length_a   1.000
_cell.length_b   1.000
_cell.length_c   1.000
_cell.angle_alpha   90.00
_cell.angle_beta   90.00
_cell.angle_gamma   90.00
#
_symmetry.space_group_name_H-M   'P 1'
#
loop_
_entity.id
_entity.type
_entity.pdbx_description
1 polymer ?
#
loop_
_entity_poly.entity_id
_entity_poly.type
_entity_poly.pdbx_seq_one_letter_code
_entity_poly.pdbx_strand_id
1 'polypeptide(L)'
;MEEIPEGVFNNTKLTVLNLNSNKIVKIASEAFDDMPALELLYINSNYITEWDNNWLNGAKSLVQISVSDNQITEIPDEAFKNYPRMMTSDLQGSYIRNISVKAFDNSEHVD
;
A
#
# COMPACT_ATOMS: atom_id res chain seq x y z
N MET A 1 -14.41 -4.02 -9.01
CA MET A 1 -13.18 -3.93 -9.80
C MET A 1 -12.21 -4.94 -9.22
N GLU A 2 -11.63 -5.81 -10.05
CA GLU A 2 -10.71 -6.86 -9.58
C GLU A 2 -9.23 -6.44 -9.61
N GLU A 3 -8.90 -5.41 -10.40
CA GLU A 3 -7.55 -4.86 -10.50
C GLU A 3 -7.60 -3.33 -10.41
N ILE A 4 -6.71 -2.71 -9.64
CA ILE A 4 -6.43 -1.28 -9.77
C ILE A 4 -5.41 -1.11 -10.91
N PRO A 5 -5.81 -0.58 -12.08
CA PRO A 5 -4.90 -0.42 -13.19
C PRO A 5 -3.99 0.80 -12.98
N GLU A 6 -2.86 0.78 -13.70
CA GLU A 6 -1.93 1.91 -13.79
C GLU A 6 -2.68 3.20 -14.15
N GLY A 7 -2.34 4.28 -13.45
CA GLY A 7 -2.80 5.63 -13.79
C GLY A 7 -4.29 5.91 -13.59
N VAL A 8 -5.05 5.00 -12.97
CA VAL A 8 -6.50 5.19 -12.74
C VAL A 8 -6.81 6.42 -11.87
N PHE A 9 -5.84 6.86 -11.07
CA PHE A 9 -5.93 8.04 -10.20
C PHE A 9 -5.13 9.24 -10.70
N ASN A 10 -4.62 9.21 -11.94
CA ASN A 10 -3.84 10.32 -12.48
C ASN A 10 -4.66 11.61 -12.53
N ASN A 11 -4.00 12.74 -12.27
CA ASN A 11 -4.58 14.07 -12.16
C ASN A 11 -5.59 14.25 -11.01
N THR A 12 -5.70 13.28 -10.10
CA THR A 12 -6.47 13.48 -8.87
C THR A 12 -5.67 14.28 -7.85
N LYS A 13 -6.37 14.96 -6.94
CA LYS A 13 -5.75 15.71 -5.83
C LYS A 13 -6.22 15.17 -4.48
N LEU A 14 -6.39 13.86 -4.40
CA LEU A 14 -6.90 13.20 -3.21
C LEU A 14 -5.82 13.17 -2.14
N THR A 15 -6.21 13.52 -0.91
CA THR A 15 -5.41 13.32 0.30
C THR A 15 -5.80 12.05 1.03
N VAL A 16 -7.03 11.58 0.84
CA VAL A 16 -7.58 10.35 1.41
C VAL A 16 -8.23 9.53 0.32
N LEU A 17 -7.84 8.26 0.23
CA LEU A 17 -8.46 7.29 -0.68
C LEU A 17 -8.92 6.06 0.11
N ASN A 18 -10.23 5.80 0.06
CA ASN A 18 -10.85 4.65 0.70
C ASN A 18 -11.38 3.68 -0.36
N LEU A 19 -10.77 2.50 -0.42
CA LEU A 19 -11.10 1.38 -1.29
C LEU A 19 -11.47 0.13 -0.47
N ASN A 20 -11.87 0.30 0.79
CA ASN A 20 -12.25 -0.80 1.67
C ASN A 20 -13.42 -1.61 1.10
N SER A 21 -13.45 -2.90 1.46
CA SER A 21 -14.55 -3.82 1.17
C SER A 21 -14.92 -3.88 -0.31
N ASN A 22 -13.91 -3.82 -1.17
CA ASN A 22 -14.04 -4.06 -2.61
C ASN A 22 -13.67 -5.51 -2.94
N LYS A 23 -13.48 -5.78 -4.24
CA LYS A 23 -13.05 -7.09 -4.75
C LYS A 23 -11.67 -7.03 -5.39
N ILE A 24 -10.82 -6.13 -4.91
CA ILE A 24 -9.50 -5.91 -5.50
C ILE A 24 -8.62 -7.13 -5.20
N VAL A 25 -8.15 -7.79 -6.24
CA VAL A 25 -7.24 -8.93 -6.19
C VAL A 25 -5.82 -8.49 -6.52
N LYS A 26 -5.69 -7.52 -7.43
CA LYS A 26 -4.40 -7.05 -7.93
C LYS A 26 -4.35 -5.53 -7.96
N ILE A 27 -3.16 -4.99 -7.77
CA ILE A 27 -2.86 -3.58 -7.94
C ILE A 27 -1.66 -3.53 -8.88
N ALA A 28 -1.78 -2.82 -9.98
CA ALA A 28 -0.67 -2.65 -10.91
C ALA A 28 0.49 -1.91 -10.22
N SER A 29 1.73 -2.23 -10.62
CA SER A 29 2.86 -1.37 -10.32
C SER A 29 2.53 0.05 -10.79
N GLU A 30 2.93 1.08 -10.03
CA GLU A 30 2.69 2.49 -10.37
C GLU A 30 1.19 2.92 -10.38
N ALA A 31 0.28 2.10 -9.84
CA ALA A 31 -1.14 2.44 -9.74
C ALA A 31 -1.42 3.79 -9.03
N PHE A 32 -0.53 4.20 -8.12
CA PHE A 32 -0.64 5.43 -7.33
C PHE A 32 0.48 6.45 -7.62
N ASP A 33 1.13 6.38 -8.79
CA ASP A 33 2.33 7.18 -9.08
C ASP A 33 2.09 8.68 -9.31
N ASP A 34 0.88 9.09 -9.67
CA ASP A 34 0.49 10.51 -9.80
C ASP A 34 -0.43 10.95 -8.65
N MET A 35 -0.09 10.54 -7.42
CA MET A 35 -0.82 10.91 -6.21
C MET A 35 0.07 11.56 -5.14
N PRO A 36 0.79 12.65 -5.45
CA PRO A 36 1.78 13.25 -4.54
C PRO A 36 1.17 13.83 -3.26
N ALA A 37 -0.14 14.11 -3.25
CA ALA A 37 -0.87 14.64 -2.11
C ALA A 37 -1.54 13.56 -1.24
N LEU A 38 -1.49 12.28 -1.63
CA LEU A 38 -2.14 11.21 -0.89
C LEU A 38 -1.43 10.99 0.45
N GLU A 39 -2.18 11.09 1.54
CA GLU A 39 -1.70 10.93 2.91
C GLU A 39 -2.23 9.64 3.54
N LEU A 40 -3.49 9.27 3.25
CA LEU A 40 -4.18 8.13 3.85
C LEU A 40 -4.74 7.21 2.77
N LEU A 41 -4.34 5.93 2.82
CA LEU A 41 -4.82 4.89 1.92
C LEU A 41 -5.42 3.72 2.71
N TYR A 42 -6.70 3.45 2.47
CA TYR A 42 -7.42 2.33 3.07
C TYR A 42 -7.83 1.34 1.98
N ILE A 43 -7.33 0.11 2.01
CA ILE A 43 -7.66 -0.98 1.07
C ILE A 43 -8.04 -2.26 1.84
N ASN A 44 -8.67 -2.10 2.99
CA ASN A 44 -9.04 -3.18 3.90
C ASN A 44 -10.11 -4.10 3.31
N SER A 45 -10.12 -5.36 3.74
CA SER A 45 -11.13 -6.35 3.35
C SER A 45 -11.24 -6.49 1.83
N ASN A 46 -10.09 -6.63 1.16
CA ASN A 46 -9.97 -6.97 -0.25
C ASN A 46 -9.34 -8.37 -0.39
N TYR A 47 -8.93 -8.74 -1.60
CA TYR A 47 -8.37 -10.06 -1.92
C TYR A 47 -6.94 -9.97 -2.43
N ILE A 48 -6.19 -8.94 -2.01
CA ILE A 48 -4.81 -8.73 -2.45
C ILE A 48 -3.94 -9.86 -1.89
N THR A 49 -3.19 -10.54 -2.75
CA THR A 49 -2.35 -11.69 -2.35
C THR A 49 -0.87 -11.37 -2.22
N GLU A 50 -0.41 -10.29 -2.83
CA GLU A 50 1.01 -9.93 -2.93
C GLU A 50 1.25 -8.46 -2.59
N TRP A 51 2.41 -8.18 -2.00
CA TRP A 51 2.92 -6.83 -1.78
C TRP A 51 3.91 -6.47 -2.89
N ASP A 52 3.64 -5.39 -3.63
CA ASP A 52 4.57 -4.82 -4.61
C ASP A 52 5.20 -3.55 -4.02
N ASN A 53 6.53 -3.43 -4.06
CA ASN A 53 7.23 -2.24 -3.54
C ASN A 53 7.01 -0.98 -4.41
N ASN A 54 6.45 -1.13 -5.61
CA ASN A 54 6.36 -0.05 -6.60
C ASN A 54 4.96 0.51 -6.80
N TRP A 55 3.91 -0.12 -6.26
CA TRP A 55 2.53 0.36 -6.46
C TRP A 55 2.30 1.79 -5.97
N LEU A 56 3.06 2.25 -4.97
CA LEU A 56 2.88 3.52 -4.26
C LEU A 56 4.07 4.48 -4.46
N ASN A 57 4.92 4.26 -5.47
CA ASN A 57 6.16 5.01 -5.64
C ASN A 57 5.94 6.53 -5.70
N GLY A 58 4.87 7.00 -6.32
CA GLY A 58 4.54 8.43 -6.37
C GLY A 58 3.75 9.00 -5.19
N ALA A 59 3.26 8.18 -4.27
CA ALA A 59 2.53 8.61 -3.07
C ALA A 59 3.47 9.14 -1.97
N LYS A 60 4.28 10.16 -2.28
CA LYS A 60 5.38 10.65 -1.41
C LYS A 60 4.93 11.27 -0.09
N SER A 61 3.66 11.66 0.00
CA SER A 61 3.07 12.21 1.23
C SER A 61 2.39 11.17 2.10
N LEU A 62 2.44 9.88 1.73
CA LEU A 62 1.71 8.84 2.45
C LEU A 62 2.20 8.70 3.88
N VAL A 63 1.27 8.84 4.83
CA VAL A 63 1.51 8.74 6.28
C VAL A 63 0.95 7.43 6.82
N GLN A 64 -0.16 6.96 6.26
CA GLN A 64 -0.82 5.75 6.74
C GLN A 64 -1.33 4.89 5.59
N ILE A 65 -1.04 3.60 5.67
CA ILE A 65 -1.66 2.56 4.84
C ILE A 65 -2.30 1.50 5.71
N SER A 66 -3.50 1.08 5.32
CA SER A 66 -4.20 -0.05 5.92
C SER A 66 -4.56 -1.01 4.79
N VAL A 67 -4.03 -2.23 4.89
CA VAL A 67 -4.34 -3.36 3.99
C VAL A 67 -4.85 -4.54 4.81
N SER A 68 -5.52 -4.27 5.93
CA SER A 68 -6.06 -5.28 6.82
C SER A 68 -7.04 -6.20 6.10
N ASP A 69 -7.18 -7.43 6.60
CA ASP A 69 -8.09 -8.43 6.03
C ASP A 69 -7.90 -8.67 4.52
N ASN A 70 -6.65 -8.63 4.05
CA ASN A 70 -6.26 -9.10 2.72
C ASN A 70 -5.63 -10.50 2.80
N GLN A 71 -5.13 -11.01 1.68
CA GLN A 71 -4.50 -12.33 1.55
C GLN A 71 -2.98 -12.24 1.36
N ILE A 72 -2.38 -11.12 1.75
CA ILE A 72 -0.93 -10.90 1.66
C ILE A 72 -0.24 -11.87 2.62
N THR A 73 0.62 -12.72 2.07
CA THR A 73 1.35 -13.74 2.86
C THR A 73 2.79 -13.35 3.19
N GLU A 74 3.34 -12.39 2.45
CA GLU A 74 4.73 -11.98 2.55
C GLU A 74 4.87 -10.46 2.46
N ILE A 75 5.71 -9.90 3.34
CA ILE A 75 6.19 -8.52 3.24
C ILE A 75 7.68 -8.58 2.85
N PRO A 76 8.05 -8.15 1.62
CA PRO A 76 9.40 -8.30 1.09
C PRO A 76 10.39 -7.28 1.69
N ASP A 77 11.67 -7.44 1.36
CA ASP A 77 12.73 -6.45 1.66
C ASP A 77 12.33 -5.06 1.17
N GLU A 78 12.68 -4.03 1.93
CA GLU A 78 12.47 -2.62 1.56
C GLU A 78 11.00 -2.27 1.24
N ALA A 79 10.03 -3.05 1.74
CA ALA A 79 8.60 -2.88 1.49
C ALA A 79 8.11 -1.45 1.71
N PHE A 80 8.75 -0.72 2.63
CA PHE A 80 8.36 0.62 3.04
C PHE A 80 9.38 1.72 2.71
N LYS A 81 10.48 1.39 2.02
CA LYS A 81 11.59 2.31 1.72
C LYS A 81 11.17 3.58 0.97
N ASN A 82 10.13 3.49 0.14
CA ASN A 82 9.69 4.59 -0.71
C ASN A 82 8.68 5.53 -0.04
N TYR A 83 8.33 5.28 1.24
CA TYR A 83 7.32 6.04 2.00
C TYR A 83 7.97 6.73 3.22
N PRO A 84 8.79 7.78 3.01
CA PRO A 84 9.60 8.39 4.07
C PRO A 84 8.76 9.05 5.18
N ARG A 85 7.48 9.30 4.93
CA ARG A 85 6.55 9.90 5.90
C ARG A 85 5.61 8.89 6.54
N MET A 86 5.71 7.62 6.18
CA MET A 86 4.79 6.60 6.68
C MET A 86 5.08 6.36 8.17
N MET A 87 4.05 6.57 8.99
CA MET A 87 4.11 6.41 10.44
C MET A 87 3.48 5.09 10.88
N THR A 88 2.53 4.57 10.10
CA THR A 88 1.74 3.40 10.52
C THR A 88 1.37 2.56 9.32
N SER A 89 1.59 1.24 9.46
CA SER A 89 1.06 0.22 8.56
C SER A 89 0.15 -0.72 9.34
N ASP A 90 -1.11 -0.84 8.93
CA ASP A 90 -2.02 -1.84 9.50
C ASP A 90 -2.13 -3.04 8.55
N LEU A 91 -1.58 -4.17 9.02
CA LEU A 91 -1.55 -5.44 8.33
C LEU A 91 -2.43 -6.51 9.04
N GLN A 92 -3.24 -6.11 10.02
CA GLN A 92 -4.05 -7.04 10.83
C GLN A 92 -4.95 -7.92 9.95
N GLY A 93 -5.11 -9.19 10.32
CA GLY A 93 -6.00 -10.10 9.59
C GLY A 93 -5.47 -10.54 8.21
N SER A 94 -4.31 -10.03 7.79
CA SER A 94 -3.58 -10.59 6.65
C SER A 94 -2.96 -11.93 7.05
N TYR A 95 -2.93 -12.90 6.14
CA TYR A 95 -2.36 -14.24 6.36
C TYR A 95 -0.82 -14.23 6.29
N ILE A 96 -0.18 -13.19 6.84
CA ILE A 96 1.26 -12.99 6.76
C ILE A 96 1.97 -14.12 7.50
N ARG A 97 2.74 -14.89 6.73
CA ARG A 97 3.60 -15.98 7.25
C ARG A 97 5.05 -15.56 7.32
N ASN A 98 5.45 -14.60 6.49
CA ASN A 98 6.82 -14.13 6.40
C ASN A 98 6.86 -12.60 6.34
N ILE A 99 7.67 -12.00 7.21
CA ILE A 99 8.06 -10.60 7.10
C ILE A 99 9.57 -10.63 6.96
N SER A 100 10.10 -10.06 5.87
CA SER A 100 11.54 -9.96 5.72
C SER A 100 12.16 -9.18 6.88
N VAL A 101 13.32 -9.64 7.36
CA VAL A 101 14.12 -8.89 8.34
C VAL A 101 14.55 -7.51 7.84
N LYS A 102 14.51 -7.28 6.52
CA LYS A 102 14.80 -5.99 5.87
C LYS A 102 13.56 -5.26 5.39
N ALA A 103 12.35 -5.72 5.73
CA ALA A 103 11.12 -5.09 5.29
C ALA A 103 11.04 -3.61 5.69
N PHE A 104 11.60 -3.28 6.86
CA PHE A 104 11.64 -1.94 7.43
C PHE A 104 12.98 -1.21 7.24
N ASP A 105 13.93 -1.81 6.52
CA ASP A 105 15.20 -1.15 6.21
C ASP A 105 14.91 0.14 5.44
N ASN A 106 15.52 1.25 5.87
CA ASN A 106 15.31 2.59 5.31
C ASN A 106 13.89 3.15 5.49
N SER A 107 13.10 2.61 6.42
CA SER A 107 11.89 3.27 6.91
C SER A 107 12.22 4.00 8.21
N GLU A 108 12.11 5.34 8.23
CA GLU A 108 12.54 6.13 9.39
C GLU A 108 11.54 6.10 10.56
N HIS A 109 10.28 5.71 10.31
CA HIS A 109 9.17 6.02 11.22
C HIS A 109 8.03 4.97 11.31
N VAL A 110 8.23 3.74 10.84
CA VAL A 110 7.15 2.74 10.82
C VAL A 110 7.12 1.96 12.14
N ASP A 111 6.11 2.22 12.96
CA ASP A 111 5.82 1.49 14.22
C ASP A 111 5.04 0.18 14.00
#